data_AF-A0A3L9XXL6-F1
#
_entry.id   AF-A0A3L9XXL6-F1
#
_cell.length_a   1.000
_cell.length_b   1.000
_cell.length_c   1.000
_cell.angle_alpha   90.00
_cell.angle_beta   90.00
_cell.angle_gamma   90.00
#
_symmetry.space_group_name_H-M   'P 1'
#
loop_
_entity.id
_entity.type
_entity.pdbx_description
1 polymer ?
#
loop_
_entity_poly.entity_id
_entity_poly.type
_entity_poly.pdbx_seq_one_letter_code
_entity_poly.pdbx_strand_id
1 'polypeptide(L)'
;MAGFRAMLSRMRAIDPDLLGRWGLPGEPYIYEVLPDGSYHVADAAAPLSFSDDAAEMTWDDQVFDRQGAAGIGVEGAWRARDSAESWMFTADGSYQVGWGDARPPATGIWALHDHGRRLWTREKLAQLTTDGANVVFHLIDGGPQSYGYTVSDGIWTLLDPTSWKKRAAYHRL
;
A
#
# COMPACT_ATOMS: atom_id res chain seq x y z
N MET A 1 37.01 6.88 -15.00
CA MET A 1 35.74 6.25 -14.61
C MET A 1 34.93 7.22 -13.74
N ALA A 2 34.11 8.06 -14.37
CA ALA A 2 33.35 9.13 -13.70
C ALA A 2 31.87 9.13 -14.11
N GLY A 3 31.30 7.93 -14.36
CA GLY A 3 29.98 7.79 -14.98
C GLY A 3 28.88 7.15 -14.12
N PHE A 4 29.19 6.58 -12.96
CA PHE A 4 28.20 5.79 -12.21
C PHE A 4 27.74 6.43 -10.89
N ARG A 5 28.42 7.49 -10.41
CA ARG A 5 28.08 8.18 -9.15
C ARG A 5 27.16 9.40 -9.31
N ALA A 6 26.88 9.83 -10.54
CA ALA A 6 26.00 10.98 -10.81
C ALA A 6 24.53 10.58 -11.10
N MET A 7 24.22 9.28 -11.18
CA MET A 7 22.86 8.79 -11.41
C MET A 7 22.06 8.56 -10.11
N LEU A 8 22.68 8.85 -8.95
CA LEU A 8 21.99 9.03 -7.66
C LEU A 8 21.64 10.51 -7.41
N SER A 9 21.74 11.36 -8.44
CA SER A 9 21.38 12.77 -8.36
C SER A 9 19.87 12.90 -8.27
N ARG A 10 19.39 13.08 -7.04
CA ARG A 10 18.07 13.57 -6.65
C ARG A 10 16.92 12.64 -7.06
N MET A 11 16.65 11.64 -6.20
CA MET A 11 15.24 11.47 -5.82
C MET A 11 14.79 12.84 -5.35
N ARG A 12 14.08 13.60 -6.20
CA ARG A 12 13.35 14.76 -5.71
C ARG A 12 12.46 14.21 -4.61
N ALA A 13 12.59 14.75 -3.41
CA ALA A 13 11.61 14.50 -2.36
C ALA A 13 10.23 14.66 -3.00
N ILE A 14 9.35 13.68 -2.78
CA ILE A 14 7.96 13.77 -3.25
C ILE A 14 7.38 15.10 -2.78
N ASP A 15 6.49 15.70 -3.57
CA ASP A 15 5.83 16.93 -3.17
C ASP A 15 5.20 16.74 -1.77
N PRO A 16 5.59 17.55 -0.76
CA PRO A 16 5.07 17.41 0.59
C PRO A 16 3.54 17.49 0.65
N ASP A 17 2.92 18.22 -0.28
CA ASP A 17 1.47 18.36 -0.33
C ASP A 17 0.79 17.06 -0.77
N LEU A 18 1.50 16.13 -1.41
CA LEU A 18 0.98 14.80 -1.74
C LEU A 18 1.01 13.83 -0.55
N LEU A 19 1.87 14.08 0.45
CA LEU A 19 2.07 13.15 1.57
C LEU A 19 0.81 12.97 2.41
N GLY A 20 0.61 11.75 2.93
CA GLY A 20 -0.49 11.42 3.83
C GLY A 20 -1.61 10.66 3.14
N ARG A 21 -2.78 10.65 3.78
CA ARG A 21 -3.93 9.82 3.40
C ARG A 21 -4.97 10.61 2.64
N TRP A 22 -5.60 9.92 1.70
CA TRP A 22 -6.51 10.47 0.73
C TRP A 22 -7.67 9.50 0.51
N GLY A 23 -8.87 10.04 0.31
CA GLY A 23 -10.05 9.28 -0.10
C GLY A 23 -10.62 9.83 -1.41
N LEU A 24 -11.13 8.95 -2.26
CA LEU A 24 -11.83 9.35 -3.48
C LEU A 24 -13.35 9.25 -3.20
N PRO A 25 -14.13 10.34 -3.36
CA PRO A 25 -15.55 10.31 -3.02
C PRO A 25 -16.31 9.23 -3.79
N GLY A 26 -17.03 8.38 -3.06
CA GLY A 26 -17.77 7.25 -3.62
C GLY A 26 -16.97 5.94 -3.68
N GLU A 27 -15.67 5.96 -3.34
CA GLU A 27 -14.84 4.76 -3.24
C GLU A 27 -14.55 4.40 -1.77
N PRO A 28 -14.48 3.10 -1.43
CA PRO A 28 -14.21 2.64 -0.06
C PRO A 28 -12.72 2.69 0.31
N TYR A 29 -11.85 2.98 -0.64
CA TYR A 29 -10.40 2.87 -0.48
C TYR A 29 -9.76 4.11 0.12
N ILE A 30 -8.71 3.87 0.89
CA ILE A 30 -7.76 4.87 1.36
C ILE A 30 -6.50 4.76 0.51
N TYR A 31 -6.05 5.90 0.00
CA TYR A 31 -4.80 6.03 -0.74
C TYR A 31 -3.78 6.78 0.13
N GLU A 32 -2.58 6.25 0.29
CA GLU A 32 -1.56 6.81 1.17
C GLU A 32 -0.25 7.04 0.39
N VAL A 33 0.29 8.25 0.46
CA VAL A 33 1.62 8.59 -0.06
C VAL A 33 2.57 8.76 1.11
N LEU A 34 3.64 7.96 1.14
CA LEU A 34 4.66 8.02 2.19
C LEU A 34 5.84 8.92 1.81
N PRO A 35 6.69 9.34 2.77
CA PRO A 35 7.84 10.22 2.52
C PRO A 35 8.86 9.70 1.50
N ASP A 36 8.96 8.38 1.34
CA ASP A 36 9.82 7.75 0.34
C ASP A 36 9.20 7.76 -1.07
N GLY A 37 7.98 8.29 -1.22
CA GLY A 37 7.21 8.36 -2.45
C GLY A 37 6.43 7.09 -2.77
N SER A 38 6.43 6.08 -1.91
CA SER A 38 5.59 4.90 -2.11
C SER A 38 4.10 5.28 -2.03
N TYR A 39 3.32 4.73 -2.94
CA TYR A 39 1.88 4.90 -3.04
C TYR A 39 1.19 3.60 -2.67
N HIS A 40 0.40 3.66 -1.62
CA HIS A 40 -0.30 2.52 -1.05
C HIS A 40 -1.82 2.69 -1.18
N VAL A 41 -2.51 1.56 -1.33
CA VAL A 41 -3.98 1.50 -1.36
C VAL A 41 -4.44 0.49 -0.34
N ALA A 42 -5.53 0.82 0.35
CA ALA A 42 -6.04 -0.01 1.43
C ALA A 42 -7.56 0.07 1.51
N ASP A 43 -8.17 -1.09 1.79
CA ASP A 43 -9.50 -1.15 2.37
C ASP A 43 -9.48 -0.69 3.84
N ALA A 44 -10.66 -0.59 4.44
CA ALA A 44 -10.76 -0.38 5.89
C ALA A 44 -10.12 -1.54 6.66
N ALA A 45 -9.55 -1.26 7.83
CA ALA A 45 -9.03 -2.29 8.73
C ALA A 45 -10.12 -3.33 9.02
N ALA A 46 -9.85 -4.62 8.85
CA ALA A 46 -10.85 -5.67 9.03
C ALA A 46 -10.70 -6.36 10.41
N PRO A 47 -11.78 -6.95 10.97
CA PRO A 47 -11.73 -7.67 12.24
C PRO A 47 -10.65 -8.74 12.28
N LEU A 48 -10.01 -8.92 13.44
CA LEU A 48 -8.92 -9.87 13.67
C LEU A 48 -9.13 -10.60 14.98
N SER A 49 -8.97 -11.92 14.97
CA SER A 49 -8.93 -12.77 16.17
C SER A 49 -7.99 -13.96 15.98
N PHE A 50 -7.62 -14.61 17.08
CA PHE A 50 -6.73 -15.76 17.11
C PHE A 50 -7.32 -16.88 17.98
N SER A 51 -6.95 -18.12 17.71
CA SER A 51 -7.13 -19.22 18.65
C SER A 51 -6.30 -19.02 19.92
N ASP A 52 -6.64 -19.74 21.00
CA ASP A 52 -5.93 -19.64 22.29
C ASP A 52 -4.42 -19.96 22.19
N ASP A 53 -4.04 -20.84 21.27
CA ASP A 53 -2.65 -21.23 20.99
C ASP A 53 -1.99 -20.41 19.87
N ALA A 54 -2.72 -19.44 19.30
CA ALA A 54 -2.31 -18.60 18.17
C ALA A 54 -1.83 -19.38 16.93
N ALA A 55 -2.27 -20.64 16.78
CA ALA A 55 -2.06 -21.44 15.59
C ALA A 55 -3.01 -21.05 14.45
N GLU A 56 -4.18 -20.50 14.78
CA GLU A 56 -5.20 -20.03 13.84
C GLU A 56 -5.37 -18.51 13.97
N MET A 57 -5.49 -17.83 12.83
CA MET A 57 -5.89 -16.43 12.72
C MET A 57 -7.19 -16.37 11.91
N THR A 58 -8.21 -15.72 12.45
CA THR A 58 -9.37 -15.30 11.67
C THR A 58 -9.24 -13.81 11.38
N TRP A 59 -9.12 -13.47 10.10
CA TRP A 59 -9.02 -12.09 9.62
C TRP A 59 -10.12 -11.83 8.60
N ASP A 60 -10.97 -10.86 8.90
CA ASP A 60 -12.26 -10.65 8.26
C ASP A 60 -13.15 -11.90 8.34
N ASP A 61 -13.48 -12.51 7.21
CA ASP A 61 -14.23 -13.76 7.09
C ASP A 61 -13.34 -14.97 6.72
N GLN A 62 -12.03 -14.78 6.66
CA GLN A 62 -11.07 -15.80 6.26
C GLN A 62 -10.30 -16.37 7.46
N VAL A 63 -10.01 -17.67 7.37
CA VAL A 63 -9.24 -18.40 8.38
C VAL A 63 -7.88 -18.81 7.80
N PHE A 64 -6.83 -18.56 8.60
CA PHE A 64 -5.45 -18.82 8.25
C PHE A 64 -4.77 -19.71 9.28
N ASP A 65 -3.97 -20.66 8.80
CA ASP A 65 -3.14 -21.54 9.59
C ASP A 65 -1.69 -21.04 9.63
N ARG A 66 -1.14 -20.94 10.84
CA ARG A 66 0.25 -20.53 11.05
C ARG A 66 1.21 -21.55 10.45
N GLN A 67 2.20 -21.06 9.71
CA GLN A 67 3.24 -21.88 9.10
C GLN A 67 4.54 -21.74 9.90
N GLY A 68 4.83 -22.74 10.75
CA GLY A 68 6.06 -22.78 11.55
C GLY A 68 5.81 -22.79 13.07
N ALA A 69 6.80 -22.34 13.84
CA ALA A 69 6.71 -22.33 15.29
C ALA A 69 5.59 -21.40 15.80
N ALA A 70 4.99 -21.79 16.93
CA ALA A 70 4.01 -20.95 17.61
C ALA A 70 4.61 -19.57 17.94
N GLY A 71 3.81 -18.53 17.72
CA GLY A 71 4.15 -17.13 17.98
C GLY A 71 2.91 -16.38 18.42
N ILE A 72 3.08 -15.17 18.94
CA ILE A 72 1.96 -14.32 19.38
C ILE A 72 1.59 -13.31 18.29
N GLY A 73 0.29 -13.12 18.04
CA GLY A 73 -0.22 -12.08 17.14
C GLY A 73 -0.01 -12.36 15.65
N VAL A 74 0.06 -11.29 14.85
CA VAL A 74 0.03 -11.35 13.37
C VAL A 74 1.36 -11.76 12.75
N GLU A 75 2.49 -11.46 13.39
CA GLU A 75 3.82 -11.69 12.83
C GLU A 75 4.07 -13.17 12.48
N GLY A 76 4.73 -13.41 11.34
CA GLY A 76 5.06 -14.73 10.83
C GLY A 76 4.32 -15.12 9.55
N ALA A 77 4.46 -16.39 9.17
CA ALA A 77 3.86 -16.94 7.97
C ALA A 77 2.48 -17.55 8.26
N TRP A 78 1.54 -17.31 7.34
CA TRP A 78 0.16 -17.76 7.40
C TRP A 78 -0.26 -18.31 6.04
N ARG A 79 -1.06 -19.38 6.03
CA ARG A 79 -1.66 -19.97 4.84
C ARG A 79 -3.17 -19.94 5.00
N ALA A 80 -3.89 -19.38 4.03
CA ALA A 80 -5.35 -19.45 4.04
C ALA A 80 -5.80 -20.92 3.96
N ARG A 81 -6.84 -21.28 4.72
CA ARG A 81 -7.33 -22.66 4.78
C ARG A 81 -8.06 -23.08 3.50
N ASP A 82 -8.79 -22.15 2.90
CA ASP A 82 -9.69 -22.39 1.76
C ASP A 82 -9.14 -21.85 0.43
N SER A 83 -7.92 -21.34 0.40
CA SER A 83 -7.28 -20.83 -0.81
C SER A 83 -5.77 -21.11 -0.83
N ALA A 84 -5.13 -20.88 -1.98
CA ALA A 84 -3.68 -21.02 -2.11
C ALA A 84 -2.91 -19.78 -1.61
N GLU A 85 -3.59 -18.84 -0.96
CA GLU A 85 -3.04 -17.58 -0.47
C GLU A 85 -2.11 -17.78 0.74
N SER A 86 -0.96 -17.11 0.75
CA SER A 86 -0.06 -17.04 1.91
C SER A 86 0.37 -15.63 2.19
N TRP A 87 0.47 -15.33 3.49
CA TRP A 87 0.99 -14.09 4.00
C TRP A 87 2.27 -14.33 4.78
N MET A 88 3.16 -13.36 4.71
CA MET A 88 4.29 -13.20 5.61
C MET A 88 4.21 -11.79 6.18
N PHE A 89 4.00 -11.67 7.49
CA PHE A 89 4.01 -10.39 8.20
C PHE A 89 5.30 -10.27 9.02
N THR A 90 6.01 -9.17 8.86
CA THR A 90 7.28 -8.91 9.56
C THR A 90 7.12 -7.83 10.63
N ALA A 91 7.94 -7.92 11.69
CA ALA A 91 7.88 -7.02 12.85
C ALA A 91 8.15 -5.54 12.53
N ASP A 92 8.77 -5.23 11.39
CA ASP A 92 8.96 -3.87 10.90
C ASP A 92 7.69 -3.26 10.27
N GLY A 93 6.58 -3.99 10.28
CA GLY A 93 5.30 -3.56 9.73
C GLY A 93 5.18 -3.80 8.23
N SER A 94 6.09 -4.54 7.58
CA SER A 94 5.93 -4.94 6.18
C SER A 94 5.20 -6.27 6.03
N TYR A 95 4.59 -6.50 4.86
CA TYR A 95 4.07 -7.81 4.51
C TYR A 95 4.37 -8.19 3.06
N GLN A 96 4.31 -9.48 2.80
CA GLN A 96 4.22 -10.05 1.46
C GLN A 96 3.04 -11.03 1.40
N VAL A 97 2.26 -10.96 0.33
CA VAL A 97 1.17 -11.91 0.03
C VAL A 97 1.44 -12.61 -1.30
N GLY A 98 1.31 -13.93 -1.32
CA GLY A 98 1.36 -14.75 -2.53
C GLY A 98 0.03 -15.46 -2.73
N TRP A 99 -0.44 -15.51 -3.98
CA TRP A 99 -1.78 -16.00 -4.32
C TRP A 99 -1.84 -17.50 -4.68
N GLY A 100 -0.69 -18.17 -4.65
CA GLY A 100 -0.55 -19.58 -5.03
C GLY A 100 -0.63 -19.85 -6.53
N ASP A 101 -0.55 -18.81 -7.35
CA ASP A 101 -0.37 -18.89 -8.80
C ASP A 101 0.96 -18.26 -9.24
N ALA A 102 1.15 -18.08 -10.55
CA ALA A 102 2.39 -17.55 -11.11
C ALA A 102 2.52 -16.01 -10.98
N ARG A 103 1.55 -15.31 -10.39
CA ARG A 103 1.63 -13.86 -10.20
C ARG A 103 2.76 -13.51 -9.22
N PRO A 104 3.48 -12.41 -9.44
CA PRO A 104 4.38 -11.87 -8.44
C PRO A 104 3.65 -11.66 -7.10
N PRO A 105 4.31 -11.92 -5.97
CA PRO A 105 3.75 -11.56 -4.67
C PRO A 105 3.51 -10.05 -4.57
N ALA A 106 2.38 -9.65 -4.01
CA ALA A 106 2.15 -8.27 -3.65
C ALA A 106 2.84 -7.97 -2.30
N THR A 107 3.21 -6.71 -2.10
CA THR A 107 3.88 -6.24 -0.89
C THR A 107 3.21 -5.00 -0.35
N GLY A 108 3.37 -4.75 0.93
CA GLY A 108 2.80 -3.57 1.54
C GLY A 108 3.22 -3.42 2.99
N ILE A 109 2.43 -2.65 3.71
CA ILE A 109 2.61 -2.42 5.13
C ILE A 109 1.34 -2.77 5.89
N TRP A 110 1.50 -3.28 7.11
CA TRP A 110 0.40 -3.65 7.99
C TRP A 110 0.44 -2.85 9.29
N ALA A 111 -0.70 -2.73 9.94
CA ALA A 111 -0.83 -2.14 11.26
C ALA A 111 -2.01 -2.75 12.02
N LEU A 112 -1.91 -2.80 13.34
CA LEU A 112 -3.00 -3.19 14.22
C LEU A 112 -3.78 -1.97 14.70
N HIS A 113 -5.10 -2.09 14.65
CA HIS A 113 -6.05 -1.09 15.12
C HIS A 113 -6.92 -1.67 16.25
N ASP A 114 -7.66 -0.81 16.96
CA ASP A 114 -8.62 -1.18 17.99
C ASP A 114 -8.07 -2.15 19.05
N HIS A 115 -6.86 -1.87 19.54
CA HIS A 115 -6.10 -2.70 20.49
C HIS A 115 -5.79 -4.11 19.97
N GLY A 116 -5.46 -4.24 18.68
CA GLY A 116 -5.11 -5.53 18.08
C GLY A 116 -6.30 -6.35 17.60
N ARG A 117 -7.51 -5.78 17.61
CA ARG A 117 -8.74 -6.45 17.16
C ARG A 117 -9.07 -6.21 15.70
N ARG A 118 -8.28 -5.37 15.01
CA ARG A 118 -8.41 -5.15 13.58
C ARG A 118 -7.04 -5.10 12.93
N LEU A 119 -6.91 -5.74 11.77
CA LEU A 119 -5.71 -5.71 10.93
C LEU A 119 -5.96 -4.80 9.73
N TRP A 120 -5.03 -3.88 9.49
CA TRP A 120 -5.05 -2.99 8.35
C TRP A 120 -3.86 -3.23 7.45
N THR A 121 -4.10 -3.72 6.24
CA THR A 121 -3.08 -3.92 5.21
C THR A 121 -3.18 -2.83 4.15
N ARG A 122 -2.04 -2.27 3.77
CA ARG A 122 -1.93 -1.20 2.77
C ARG A 122 -0.95 -1.67 1.69
N GLU A 123 -1.50 -2.10 0.57
CA GLU A 123 -0.74 -2.65 -0.55
C GLU A 123 0.02 -1.54 -1.26
N LYS A 124 1.32 -1.75 -1.51
CA LYS A 124 2.11 -0.85 -2.34
C LYS A 124 1.72 -1.09 -3.80
N LEU A 125 1.18 -0.09 -4.48
CA LEU A 125 0.84 -0.19 -5.91
C LEU A 125 1.82 0.53 -6.81
N ALA A 126 2.48 1.58 -6.31
CA ALA A 126 3.37 2.38 -7.14
C ALA A 126 4.50 3.03 -6.33
N GLN A 127 5.50 3.49 -7.08
CA GLN A 127 6.44 4.51 -6.63
C GLN A 127 6.10 5.82 -7.35
N LEU A 128 5.95 6.92 -6.61
CA LEU A 128 5.69 8.24 -7.18
C LEU A 128 6.98 9.01 -7.43
N THR A 129 6.94 9.79 -8.50
CA THR A 129 7.90 10.86 -8.76
C THR A 129 7.15 12.09 -9.26
N THR A 130 7.68 13.29 -9.01
CA THR A 130 7.06 14.53 -9.49
C THR A 130 8.09 15.56 -9.93
N ASP A 131 7.72 16.37 -10.92
CA ASP A 131 8.46 17.54 -11.37
C ASP A 131 7.91 18.87 -10.79
N GLY A 132 6.81 18.83 -10.02
CA GLY A 132 6.08 19.97 -9.47
C GLY A 132 4.85 20.40 -10.29
N ALA A 133 4.64 19.84 -11.49
CA ALA A 133 3.44 20.05 -12.31
C ALA A 133 2.75 18.73 -12.68
N ASN A 134 3.55 17.68 -12.85
CA ASN A 134 3.14 16.33 -13.16
C ASN A 134 3.56 15.36 -12.05
N VAL A 135 2.73 14.36 -11.85
CA VAL A 135 3.02 13.20 -11.01
C VAL A 135 3.05 11.96 -11.91
N VAL A 136 4.08 11.13 -11.72
CA VAL A 136 4.24 9.87 -12.43
C VAL A 136 4.15 8.73 -11.41
N PHE A 137 3.22 7.83 -11.67
CA PHE A 137 3.03 6.57 -10.95
C PHE A 137 3.82 5.49 -11.68
N HIS A 138 4.94 5.08 -11.10
CA HIS A 138 5.67 3.88 -11.53
C HIS A 138 4.98 2.68 -10.88
N LEU A 139 3.95 2.16 -11.56
CA LEU A 139 3.16 1.03 -11.09
C LEU A 139 4.04 -0.22 -10.95
N ILE A 140 3.82 -1.00 -9.89
CA ILE A 140 4.51 -2.29 -9.71
C ILE A 140 4.10 -3.26 -10.81
N ASP A 141 2.80 -3.36 -11.07
CA ASP A 141 2.23 -4.18 -12.13
C ASP A 141 1.73 -3.28 -13.28
N GLY A 142 2.64 -2.94 -14.19
CA GLY A 142 2.31 -2.21 -15.41
C GLY A 142 3.35 -1.19 -15.85
N GLY A 143 2.98 -0.39 -16.85
CA GLY A 143 3.78 0.74 -17.31
C GLY A 143 3.51 2.01 -16.49
N PRO A 144 4.44 2.98 -16.49
CA PRO A 144 4.26 4.23 -15.77
C PRO A 144 3.06 5.02 -16.30
N GLN A 145 2.31 5.64 -15.39
CA GLN A 145 1.18 6.53 -15.71
C GLN A 145 1.50 7.95 -15.26
N SER A 146 1.24 8.94 -16.12
CA SER A 146 1.57 10.34 -15.86
C SER A 146 0.31 11.21 -15.90
N TYR A 147 0.22 12.14 -14.96
CA TYR A 147 -0.90 13.08 -14.84
C TYR A 147 -0.36 14.46 -14.48
N GLY A 148 -1.00 15.51 -15.01
CA GLY A 148 -0.91 16.82 -14.37
C GLY A 148 -1.60 16.74 -13.01
N TYR A 149 -1.17 17.53 -12.02
CA TYR A 149 -1.86 17.55 -10.73
C TYR A 149 -1.84 18.93 -10.07
N THR A 150 -2.79 19.11 -9.16
CA THR A 150 -2.77 20.20 -8.19
C THR A 150 -3.10 19.65 -6.81
N VAL A 151 -2.58 20.30 -5.77
CA VAL A 151 -3.04 20.12 -4.40
C VAL A 151 -3.41 21.47 -3.83
N SER A 152 -4.64 21.63 -3.37
CA SER A 152 -5.12 22.87 -2.76
C SER A 152 -6.29 22.56 -1.84
N ASP A 153 -6.34 23.21 -0.67
CA ASP A 153 -7.42 23.08 0.31
C ASP A 153 -7.77 21.63 0.67
N GLY A 154 -6.74 20.78 0.80
CA GLY A 154 -6.92 19.35 1.11
C GLY A 154 -7.52 18.53 -0.03
N ILE A 155 -7.49 19.04 -1.27
CA ILE A 155 -7.95 18.33 -2.46
C ILE A 155 -6.77 18.09 -3.40
N TRP A 156 -6.43 16.83 -3.64
CA TRP A 156 -5.49 16.42 -4.69
C TRP A 156 -6.27 16.11 -5.96
N THR A 157 -6.09 16.93 -6.98
CA THR A 157 -6.77 16.74 -8.28
C THR A 157 -5.78 16.17 -9.30
N LEU A 158 -6.16 15.05 -9.93
CA LEU A 158 -5.46 14.53 -11.11
C LEU A 158 -6.09 15.08 -12.38
N LEU A 159 -5.22 15.45 -13.32
CA LEU A 159 -5.55 16.09 -14.58
C LEU A 159 -4.96 15.28 -15.73
N ASP A 160 -5.66 15.25 -16.86
CA ASP A 160 -5.08 14.79 -18.11
C ASP A 160 -3.85 15.65 -18.46
N PRO A 161 -2.67 15.05 -18.68
CA PRO A 161 -1.42 15.82 -18.80
C PRO A 161 -1.34 16.68 -20.07
N THR A 162 -2.19 16.40 -21.07
CA THR A 162 -2.22 17.14 -22.34
C THR A 162 -3.30 18.21 -22.34
N SER A 163 -4.52 17.83 -21.94
CA SER A 163 -5.71 18.69 -22.03
C SER A 163 -6.03 19.44 -20.73
N TRP A 164 -5.37 19.10 -19.62
CA TRP A 164 -5.61 19.64 -18.28
C TRP A 164 -7.04 19.44 -17.75
N LYS A 165 -7.78 18.51 -18.37
CA LYS A 165 -9.13 18.15 -17.91
C LYS A 165 -9.04 17.30 -16.65
N LYS A 166 -9.90 17.60 -15.68
CA LYS A 166 -10.04 16.83 -14.44
C LYS A 166 -10.33 15.36 -14.73
N ARG A 167 -9.58 14.47 -14.07
CA ARG A 167 -9.75 13.01 -14.08
C ARG A 167 -10.30 12.50 -12.75
N ALA A 168 -9.71 12.94 -11.64
CA ALA A 168 -10.11 12.55 -10.29
C ALA A 168 -9.84 13.68 -9.30
N ALA A 169 -10.52 13.67 -8.16
CA ALA A 169 -10.21 14.53 -7.02
C ALA A 169 -10.28 13.71 -5.74
N TYR A 170 -9.12 13.56 -5.10
CA TYR A 170 -8.98 12.95 -3.81
C TYR A 170 -9.09 14.01 -2.72
N HIS A 171 -9.66 13.63 -1.58
CA HIS A 171 -9.85 14.47 -0.41
C HIS A 171 -8.97 13.98 0.72
N ARG A 172 -8.32 14.91 1.41
CA ARG A 172 -7.54 14.63 2.60
C ARG A 172 -8.42 13.97 3.67
N LEU A 173 -7.88 12.94 4.33
CA LEU A 173 -8.49 12.26 5.48
C LEU A 173 -7.89 12.74 6.80
#